data_AF-A0A2E8R506-F1
#
_entry.id   AF-A0A2E8R506-F1
#
_cell.length_a   1.000
_cell.length_b   1.000
_cell.length_c   1.000
_cell.angle_alpha   90.00
_cell.angle_beta   90.00
_cell.angle_gamma   90.00
#
_symmetry.space_group_name_H-M   'P 1'
#
loop_
_entity.id
_entity.type
_entity.pdbx_description
1 polymer ?
#
loop_
_entity_poly.entity_id
_entity_poly.type
_entity_poly.pdbx_seq_one_letter_code
_entity_poly.pdbx_strand_id
1 'polypeptide(L)'
;MLFPKLNHYLKTKQLTMSNNNSETLFDFKFYELENLHKDKPFLRQPFGDSWEEYSYGEVGTYARKLASGLKSLGLRENAHIGLISKNCREWVIADLAIMMAGYISVPFFANLTSKEINNLLDFGDVDLLIVGKVEDWENQKKG
;
A
#
# COMPACT_ATOMS: atom_id res chain seq x y z
N MET A 1 -40.91 36.97 1.02
CA MET A 1 -41.80 35.79 1.12
C MET A 1 -41.01 34.60 0.61
N LEU A 2 -40.52 33.77 1.53
CA LEU A 2 -39.60 32.64 1.25
C LEU A 2 -40.38 31.42 0.72
N PHE A 3 -39.75 30.74 -0.25
CA PHE A 3 -40.20 29.46 -0.83
C PHE A 3 -40.10 28.30 0.19
N PRO A 4 -41.10 27.38 0.25
CA PRO A 4 -41.13 26.26 1.18
C PRO A 4 -40.63 24.95 0.55
N LYS A 5 -39.38 24.56 0.78
CA LYS A 5 -38.89 23.17 0.64
C LYS A 5 -37.65 22.93 1.51
N LEU A 6 -37.82 22.77 2.82
CA LEU A 6 -36.72 22.29 3.70
C LEU A 6 -37.17 21.44 4.90
N ASN A 7 -38.41 20.95 4.95
CA ASN A 7 -38.96 20.28 6.14
C ASN A 7 -39.24 18.78 6.01
N HIS A 8 -38.85 18.12 4.92
CA HIS A 8 -39.03 16.67 4.80
C HIS A 8 -37.78 15.85 5.23
N TYR A 9 -36.62 16.49 5.40
CA TYR A 9 -35.35 15.78 5.58
C TYR A 9 -34.87 15.63 7.04
N LEU A 10 -35.56 16.21 8.03
CA LEU A 10 -35.02 16.34 9.40
C LEU A 10 -35.72 15.54 10.51
N LYS A 11 -36.74 14.72 10.23
CA LYS A 11 -37.36 13.88 11.28
C LYS A 11 -37.99 12.62 10.70
N THR A 12 -37.20 11.56 10.49
CA THR A 12 -37.60 10.15 10.75
C THR A 12 -36.49 9.21 10.33
N LYS A 13 -35.46 9.08 11.16
CA LYS A 13 -34.90 7.79 11.63
C LYS A 13 -33.71 8.05 12.54
N GLN A 14 -34.04 8.62 13.69
CA GLN A 14 -33.30 8.44 14.92
C GLN A 14 -33.91 7.19 15.59
N LEU A 15 -33.32 6.02 15.34
CA LEU A 15 -33.43 4.74 16.06
C LEU A 15 -32.63 3.77 15.19
N THR A 16 -31.37 3.47 15.44
CA THR A 16 -30.85 2.78 16.64
C THR A 16 -29.39 3.16 16.89
N MET A 17 -29.08 3.60 18.10
CA MET A 17 -27.71 3.63 18.61
C MET A 17 -27.23 2.22 18.92
N SER A 18 -26.06 1.85 18.41
CA SER A 18 -24.92 1.22 19.12
C SER A 18 -24.00 0.50 18.13
N ASN A 19 -22.89 1.13 17.77
CA ASN A 19 -21.58 0.53 18.01
C ASN A 19 -20.48 1.57 17.83
N ASN A 20 -19.68 1.73 18.89
CA ASN A 20 -18.39 2.38 18.82
C ASN A 20 -17.53 1.63 17.81
N ASN A 21 -17.07 2.31 16.77
CA ASN A 21 -15.72 2.16 16.26
C ASN A 21 -15.39 3.44 15.51
N SER A 22 -14.23 4.00 15.83
CA SER A 22 -13.59 5.00 15.00
C SER A 22 -13.47 4.45 13.58
N GLU A 23 -14.39 4.81 12.68
CA GLU A 23 -14.15 4.66 11.25
C GLU A 23 -12.96 5.57 10.94
N THR A 24 -11.77 4.99 11.00
CA THR A 24 -10.55 5.65 10.59
C THR A 24 -10.76 6.08 9.15
N LEU A 25 -10.55 7.36 8.87
CA LEU A 25 -10.79 8.01 7.57
C LEU A 25 -10.08 7.30 6.37
N PHE A 26 -9.20 6.34 6.66
CA PHE A 26 -8.42 5.54 5.74
C PHE A 26 -8.43 4.06 6.15
N ASP A 27 -9.60 3.42 6.11
CA ASP A 27 -9.69 1.96 6.21
C ASP A 27 -9.51 1.35 4.81
N PHE A 28 -8.26 1.05 4.44
CA PHE A 28 -7.96 0.41 3.15
C PHE A 28 -8.31 -1.08 3.19
N LYS A 29 -9.56 -1.38 2.82
CA LYS A 29 -10.19 -2.70 2.91
C LYS A 29 -9.82 -3.63 1.75
N PHE A 30 -8.53 -3.85 1.48
CA PHE A 30 -8.09 -4.71 0.37
C PHE A 30 -8.71 -6.10 0.41
N TYR A 31 -8.82 -6.72 1.59
CA TYR A 31 -9.42 -8.05 1.73
C TYR A 31 -10.90 -8.10 1.33
N GLU A 32 -11.67 -7.05 1.60
CA GLU A 32 -13.08 -6.98 1.18
C GLU A 32 -13.19 -6.84 -0.34
N LEU A 33 -12.35 -5.98 -0.93
CA LEU A 33 -12.27 -5.78 -2.38
C LEU A 33 -11.83 -7.07 -3.09
N GLU A 34 -10.82 -7.76 -2.57
CA GLU A 34 -10.34 -9.02 -3.13
C GLU A 34 -11.44 -10.10 -3.11
N ASN A 35 -12.19 -10.21 -2.01
CA ASN A 35 -13.29 -11.17 -1.93
C ASN A 35 -14.42 -10.84 -2.92
N LEU A 36 -14.75 -9.57 -3.10
CA LEU A 36 -15.86 -9.15 -3.98
C LEU A 36 -15.46 -9.13 -5.47
N HIS A 37 -14.20 -8.91 -5.78
CA HIS A 37 -13.71 -8.61 -7.13
C HIS A 37 -12.52 -9.48 -7.54
N LYS A 38 -12.40 -10.69 -6.98
CA LYS A 38 -11.28 -11.61 -7.15
C LYS A 38 -10.75 -11.69 -8.58
N ASP A 39 -11.63 -11.88 -9.57
CA ASP A 39 -11.26 -12.08 -10.97
C ASP A 39 -11.25 -10.78 -11.80
N LYS A 40 -11.52 -9.63 -11.20
CA LYS A 40 -11.46 -8.32 -11.89
C LYS A 40 -10.03 -7.77 -11.91
N PRO A 41 -9.65 -7.00 -12.94
CA PRO A 41 -8.35 -6.36 -13.00
C PRO A 41 -8.17 -5.36 -11.86
N PHE A 42 -6.99 -5.41 -11.22
CA PHE A 42 -6.55 -4.49 -10.19
C PHE A 42 -5.33 -3.67 -10.64
N LEU A 43 -4.32 -4.34 -11.21
CA LEU A 43 -3.12 -3.67 -11.75
C LEU A 43 -2.98 -3.93 -13.25
N ARG A 44 -2.39 -2.96 -13.93
CA ARG A 44 -2.00 -3.07 -15.34
C ARG A 44 -0.57 -2.58 -15.51
N GLN A 45 0.27 -3.40 -16.12
CA GLN A 45 1.69 -3.10 -16.33
C GLN A 45 2.00 -3.15 -17.84
N PRO A 46 2.57 -2.09 -18.42
CA PRO A 46 3.09 -2.15 -19.78
C PRO A 46 4.43 -2.90 -19.83
N PHE A 47 4.60 -3.70 -20.87
CA PHE A 47 5.82 -4.43 -21.23
C PHE A 47 6.13 -4.20 -22.72
N GLY A 48 6.83 -3.11 -23.04
CA GLY A 48 7.01 -2.69 -24.43
C GLY A 48 5.66 -2.32 -25.04
N ASP A 49 5.27 -3.03 -26.10
CA ASP A 49 3.99 -2.81 -26.80
C ASP A 49 2.82 -3.63 -26.19
N SER A 50 3.08 -4.54 -25.27
CA SER A 50 2.05 -5.35 -24.61
C SER A 50 1.66 -4.80 -23.25
N TRP A 51 0.48 -5.17 -22.78
CA TRP A 51 -0.02 -4.88 -21.44
C TRP A 51 -0.37 -6.18 -20.75
N GLU A 52 0.05 -6.32 -19.52
CA GLU A 52 -0.36 -7.41 -18.65
C GLU A 52 -1.30 -6.87 -17.57
N GLU A 53 -2.40 -7.58 -17.35
CA GLU A 53 -3.36 -7.29 -16.30
C GLU A 53 -3.22 -8.30 -15.17
N TYR A 54 -3.41 -7.82 -13.96
CA TYR A 54 -3.35 -8.64 -12.75
C TYR A 54 -4.63 -8.45 -11.96
N SER A 55 -5.31 -9.55 -11.69
CA SER A 55 -6.55 -9.56 -10.94
C SER A 55 -6.32 -9.27 -9.45
N TYR A 56 -7.38 -8.89 -8.73
CA TYR A 56 -7.32 -8.73 -7.27
C TYR A 56 -6.81 -10.01 -6.58
N GLY A 57 -7.29 -11.18 -7.02
CA GLY A 57 -6.92 -12.47 -6.43
C GLY A 57 -5.45 -12.84 -6.66
N GLU A 58 -4.90 -12.53 -7.84
CA GLU A 58 -3.47 -12.72 -8.12
C GLU A 58 -2.62 -11.80 -7.26
N VAL A 59 -2.95 -10.51 -7.23
CA VAL A 59 -2.22 -9.51 -6.44
C VAL A 59 -2.26 -9.83 -4.95
N GLY A 60 -3.43 -10.20 -4.42
CA GLY A 60 -3.55 -10.63 -3.02
C GLY A 60 -2.74 -11.88 -2.72
N THR A 61 -2.68 -12.83 -3.66
CA THR A 61 -1.83 -14.03 -3.52
C THR A 61 -0.35 -13.69 -3.48
N TYR A 62 0.12 -12.81 -4.37
CA TYR A 62 1.52 -12.36 -4.38
C TYR A 62 1.86 -11.57 -3.11
N ALA A 63 1.00 -10.65 -2.70
CA ALA A 63 1.19 -9.84 -1.50
C ALA A 63 1.27 -10.71 -0.23
N ARG A 64 0.38 -11.70 -0.06
CA ARG A 64 0.43 -12.63 1.08
C ARG A 64 1.68 -13.50 1.11
N LYS A 65 2.16 -13.95 -0.06
CA LYS A 65 3.42 -14.71 -0.15
C LYS A 65 4.60 -13.86 0.31
N LEU A 66 4.71 -12.63 -0.19
CA LEU A 66 5.75 -11.71 0.21
C LEU A 66 5.63 -11.32 1.69
N ALA A 67 4.43 -11.05 2.19
CA ALA A 67 4.17 -10.74 3.59
C ALA A 67 4.62 -11.88 4.52
N SER A 68 4.38 -13.14 4.11
CA SER A 68 4.86 -14.31 4.85
C SER A 68 6.39 -14.38 4.89
N GLY A 69 7.05 -14.05 3.78
CA GLY A 69 8.51 -13.90 3.71
C GLY A 69 9.02 -12.79 4.64
N LEU A 70 8.40 -11.62 4.62
CA LEU A 70 8.74 -10.49 5.50
C LEU A 70 8.59 -10.85 6.98
N LYS A 71 7.52 -11.56 7.37
CA LYS A 71 7.35 -12.04 8.74
C LYS A 71 8.43 -13.05 9.16
N SER A 72 8.91 -13.87 8.23
CA SER A 72 9.95 -14.87 8.52
C SER A 72 11.31 -14.28 8.88
N LEU A 73 11.55 -13.00 8.57
CA LEU A 73 12.78 -12.29 8.90
C LEU A 73 12.89 -11.93 10.39
N GLY A 74 11.81 -12.03 11.17
CA GLY A 74 11.83 -11.76 12.61
C GLY A 74 12.15 -10.31 12.97
N LEU A 75 11.73 -9.36 12.13
CA LEU A 75 11.90 -7.93 12.39
C LEU A 75 11.08 -7.49 13.61
N ARG A 76 11.43 -6.34 14.19
CA ARG A 76 10.72 -5.76 15.32
C ARG A 76 9.26 -5.43 14.97
N GLU A 77 8.43 -5.29 16.00
CA GLU A 77 7.07 -4.80 15.83
C GLU A 77 7.08 -3.42 15.16
N ASN A 78 6.17 -3.22 14.21
CA ASN A 78 6.06 -1.99 13.42
C ASN A 78 7.39 -1.59 12.74
N ALA A 79 8.21 -2.55 12.34
CA ALA A 79 9.42 -2.30 11.56
C ALA A 79 9.12 -1.44 10.33
N HIS A 80 10.02 -0.52 10.02
CA HIS A 80 9.93 0.32 8.83
C HIS A 80 10.62 -0.38 7.66
N ILE A 81 9.87 -0.58 6.58
CA ILE A 81 10.35 -1.24 5.38
C ILE A 81 10.46 -0.18 4.29
N GLY A 82 11.69 0.17 3.94
CA GLY A 82 11.99 1.03 2.81
C GLY A 82 11.62 0.35 1.51
N LEU A 83 11.03 1.09 0.57
CA LEU A 83 10.67 0.58 -0.75
C LEU A 83 11.14 1.54 -1.84
N ILE A 84 12.18 1.16 -2.57
CA ILE A 84 12.74 1.94 -3.67
C ILE A 84 12.56 1.21 -5.01
N SER A 85 11.83 1.83 -5.94
CA SER A 85 11.67 1.32 -7.30
C SER A 85 11.08 2.39 -8.22
N LYS A 86 11.30 2.27 -9.52
CA LYS A 86 10.42 2.87 -10.52
C LYS A 86 9.00 2.30 -10.40
N ASN A 87 8.02 3.05 -10.90
CA ASN A 87 6.63 2.59 -10.98
C ASN A 87 6.55 1.23 -11.68
N CYS A 88 6.13 0.21 -10.94
CA CYS A 88 5.87 -1.12 -11.43
C CYS A 88 4.79 -1.80 -10.59
N ARG A 89 4.18 -2.87 -11.10
CA ARG A 89 3.21 -3.68 -10.34
C ARG A 89 3.82 -4.22 -9.04
N GLU A 90 5.10 -4.60 -9.04
CA GLU A 90 5.77 -5.20 -7.89
C GLU A 90 5.88 -4.20 -6.73
N TRP A 91 6.00 -2.90 -7.02
CA TRP A 91 6.00 -1.85 -6.00
C TRP A 91 4.67 -1.83 -5.23
N VAL A 92 3.53 -1.88 -5.94
CA VAL A 92 2.21 -1.92 -5.29
C VAL A 92 2.02 -3.22 -4.51
N ILE A 93 2.46 -4.35 -5.08
CA ILE A 93 2.40 -5.66 -4.40
C ILE A 93 3.26 -5.66 -3.13
N ALA A 94 4.44 -5.05 -3.16
CA ALA A 94 5.33 -4.94 -2.02
C ALA A 94 4.75 -4.05 -0.92
N ASP A 95 4.18 -2.90 -1.29
CA ASP A 95 3.50 -2.00 -0.35
C ASP A 95 2.33 -2.70 0.37
N LEU A 96 1.50 -3.41 -0.39
CA LEU A 96 0.44 -4.27 0.17
C LEU A 96 1.01 -5.34 1.11
N ALA A 97 2.10 -6.00 0.71
CA ALA A 97 2.71 -7.05 1.51
C ALA A 97 3.28 -6.52 2.84
N ILE A 98 3.88 -5.32 2.84
CA ILE A 98 4.38 -4.65 4.05
C ILE A 98 3.22 -4.38 5.01
N MET A 99 2.13 -3.79 4.51
CA MET A 99 0.93 -3.54 5.33
C MET A 99 0.30 -4.85 5.84
N MET A 100 0.16 -5.88 5.01
CA MET A 100 -0.33 -7.20 5.41
C MET A 100 0.59 -7.90 6.41
N ALA A 101 1.88 -7.58 6.40
CA ALA A 101 2.84 -8.10 7.36
C ALA A 101 2.71 -7.42 8.74
N GLY A 102 2.00 -6.29 8.84
CA GLY A 102 1.92 -5.47 10.06
C GLY A 102 3.13 -4.54 10.23
N TYR A 103 3.80 -4.22 9.12
CA TYR A 103 4.95 -3.31 9.09
C TYR A 103 4.57 -1.98 8.44
N ILE A 104 5.46 -0.99 8.56
CA ILE A 104 5.25 0.37 8.04
C ILE A 104 6.00 0.52 6.72
N SER A 105 5.30 0.92 5.66
CA SER A 105 5.93 1.16 4.36
C SER A 105 6.53 2.57 4.30
N VAL A 106 7.80 2.66 3.89
CA VAL A 106 8.53 3.92 3.72
C VAL A 106 8.96 4.04 2.24
N PRO A 107 8.16 4.72 1.39
CA PRO A 107 8.41 4.78 -0.04
C PRO A 107 9.52 5.77 -0.40
N PHE A 108 10.44 5.34 -1.26
CA PHE A 108 11.57 6.13 -1.75
C PHE A 108 11.52 6.32 -3.26
N PHE A 109 11.99 7.48 -3.73
CA PHE A 109 12.12 7.75 -5.17
C PHE A 109 13.27 6.95 -5.78
N ALA A 110 13.09 6.45 -7.00
CA ALA A 110 14.08 5.59 -7.67
C ALA A 110 15.37 6.30 -8.09
N ASN A 111 15.34 7.62 -8.18
CA ASN A 111 16.42 8.47 -8.69
C ASN A 111 17.27 9.12 -7.58
N LEU A 112 17.09 8.71 -6.32
CA LEU A 112 17.86 9.23 -5.20
C LEU A 112 19.33 8.89 -5.34
N THR A 113 20.19 9.80 -4.87
CA THR A 113 21.62 9.57 -4.71
C THR A 113 21.90 8.71 -3.49
N SER A 114 23.09 8.10 -3.43
CA SER A 114 23.51 7.31 -2.26
C SER A 114 23.44 8.09 -0.95
N LYS A 115 23.85 9.37 -0.96
CA LYS A 115 23.79 10.24 0.22
C LYS A 115 22.36 10.46 0.69
N GLU A 116 21.43 10.67 -0.23
CA GLU A 116 20.01 10.85 0.10
C GLU A 116 19.39 9.56 0.62
N ILE A 117 19.75 8.41 0.04
CA ILE A 117 19.30 7.10 0.53
C ILE A 117 19.77 6.89 1.97
N ASN A 118 21.06 7.09 2.26
CA ASN A 118 21.58 6.93 3.62
C ASN A 118 20.84 7.84 4.62
N ASN A 119 20.66 9.12 4.29
CA ASN A 119 19.91 10.04 5.14
C ASN A 119 18.45 9.59 5.37
N LEU A 120 17.80 9.02 4.36
CA LEU A 120 16.42 8.54 4.48
C LEU A 120 16.31 7.22 5.23
N LEU A 121 17.31 6.34 5.12
CA LEU A 121 17.38 5.11 5.90
C LEU A 121 17.50 5.43 7.40
N ASP A 122 18.33 6.40 7.76
CA ASP A 122 18.50 6.88 9.14
C ASP A 122 17.25 7.62 9.63
N PHE A 123 16.79 8.64 8.90
CA PHE A 123 15.62 9.42 9.29
C PHE A 123 14.32 8.61 9.33
N GLY A 124 14.19 7.64 8.41
CA GLY A 124 13.05 6.74 8.32
C GLY A 124 13.10 5.55 9.26
N ASP A 125 14.17 5.41 10.07
CA ASP A 125 14.39 4.30 10.99
C ASP A 125 14.16 2.93 10.31
N VAL A 126 14.75 2.77 9.11
CA VAL A 126 14.47 1.66 8.20
C VAL A 126 15.20 0.39 8.63
N ASP A 127 14.41 -0.67 8.90
CA ASP A 127 14.92 -1.98 9.31
C ASP A 127 15.28 -2.89 8.11
N LEU A 128 14.62 -2.66 6.96
CA LEU A 128 14.81 -3.44 5.74
C LEU A 128 14.52 -2.59 4.51
N LEU A 129 15.34 -2.69 3.47
CA LEU A 129 15.11 -2.03 2.18
C LEU A 129 14.76 -3.05 1.09
N ILE A 130 13.57 -2.92 0.50
CA ILE A 130 13.18 -3.61 -0.73
C ILE A 130 13.60 -2.77 -1.92
N VAL A 131 14.42 -3.34 -2.80
CA VAL A 131 14.95 -2.68 -3.98
C VAL A 131 14.37 -3.33 -5.23
N GLY A 132 13.59 -2.55 -5.98
CA GLY A 132 13.05 -2.93 -7.27
C GLY A 132 13.89 -2.41 -8.44
N LYS A 133 13.23 -1.92 -9.49
CA LYS A 133 13.92 -1.41 -10.68
C LYS A 133 14.46 0.00 -10.42
N VAL A 134 15.78 0.14 -10.39
CA VAL A 134 16.50 1.42 -10.29
C VAL A 134 17.53 1.54 -11.41
N GLU A 135 17.95 2.76 -11.76
CA GLU A 135 18.91 2.97 -12.87
C GLU A 135 20.37 2.83 -12.44
N ASP A 136 20.70 3.28 -11.22
CA ASP A 136 22.09 3.39 -10.75
C ASP A 136 22.29 2.73 -9.38
N TRP A 137 21.92 1.45 -9.28
CA TRP A 137 22.05 0.70 -8.03
C TRP A 137 23.49 0.66 -7.51
N GLU A 138 24.47 0.54 -8.41
CA GLU A 138 25.88 0.39 -8.05
C GLU A 138 26.44 1.59 -7.29
N ASN A 139 25.97 2.80 -7.60
CA ASN A 139 26.30 3.97 -6.80
C ASN A 139 25.37 4.13 -5.60
N GLN A 140 24.06 3.88 -5.76
CA GLN A 140 23.07 4.01 -4.70
C GLN A 140 23.39 3.16 -3.47
N LYS A 141 23.81 1.90 -3.66
CA LYS A 141 24.11 0.94 -2.56
C LYS A 141 25.34 1.31 -1.70
N LYS A 142 26.10 2.34 -2.08
CA LYS A 142 27.28 2.81 -1.33
C LYS A 142 26.91 3.69 -0.13
N GLY A 143 25.69 4.22 -0.11
CA GLY A 143 25.12 4.91 1.03
C GLY A 143 24.61 3.89 2.03
#